data_AF-A0A165DD50-F1
#
_entry.id   AF-A0A165DD50-F1
#
_cell.length_a   1.000
_cell.length_b   1.000
_cell.length_c   1.000
_cell.angle_alpha   90.00
_cell.angle_beta   90.00
_cell.angle_gamma   90.00
#
_symmetry.space_group_name_H-M   'P 1'
#
loop_
_entity.id
_entity.type
_entity.pdbx_description
1 polymer ?
#
loop_
_entity_poly.entity_id
_entity_poly.type
_entity_poly.pdbx_seq_one_letter_code
_entity_poly.pdbx_strand_id
1 'polypeptide(L)'
;MPVTGSGDDSERFLKYLDLPDDYEPSPTRAPLDFLRAHLYQLPQHLAVYFSSSVAPRERTALPIVRNRRLNYAQSPAGSTALGYSAGRAEWPLLWEQSGSTRDDVKPGELSGQDERAWANANFMGGQGGELGRLGGLLSEYEAEREAERMRALRRDRAVRESMMPQVEEEEDESDEEDDATDANAAAEEESVEEHRAAFERLLRERFVYGTLDDFDYDSVDWNDEWDSIAERDNEERWFDADDDDDMVVDIDRSGTPDY
;
A
#
# COMPACT_ATOMS: atom_id res chain seq x y z
N MET A 1 -14.26 -22.17 19.18
CA MET A 1 -14.47 -21.73 20.57
C MET A 1 -14.22 -20.23 20.59
N PRO A 2 -15.22 -19.36 20.79
CA PRO A 2 -14.98 -17.92 20.86
C PRO A 2 -14.52 -17.59 22.29
N VAL A 3 -13.33 -16.99 22.40
CA VAL A 3 -12.80 -16.51 23.68
C VAL A 3 -13.46 -15.16 23.94
N THR A 4 -14.39 -15.11 24.89
CA THR A 4 -14.99 -13.86 25.39
C THR A 4 -13.95 -13.14 26.27
N GLY A 5 -13.04 -12.40 25.65
CA GLY A 5 -11.92 -11.69 26.32
C GLY A 5 -12.11 -10.17 26.50
N SER A 6 -13.27 -9.61 26.18
CA SER A 6 -13.42 -8.15 26.03
C SER A 6 -13.29 -7.32 27.31
N GLY A 7 -13.34 -7.92 28.50
CA GLY A 7 -13.26 -7.19 29.78
C GLY A 7 -11.83 -6.99 30.32
N ASP A 8 -10.96 -7.97 30.09
CA ASP A 8 -9.59 -8.00 30.63
C ASP A 8 -8.67 -7.01 29.89
N ASP A 9 -8.85 -6.85 28.58
CA ASP A 9 -7.97 -5.99 27.78
C ASP A 9 -8.16 -4.51 28.11
N SER A 10 -9.38 -4.05 28.41
CA SER A 10 -9.65 -2.66 28.81
C SER A 10 -8.85 -2.24 30.05
N GLU A 11 -8.84 -3.10 31.08
CA GLU A 11 -8.11 -2.84 32.33
C GLU A 11 -6.61 -2.72 32.10
N ARG A 12 -6.05 -3.49 31.13
CA ARG A 12 -4.62 -3.45 30.80
C ARG A 12 -4.22 -2.11 30.20
N PHE A 13 -5.03 -1.55 29.29
CA PHE A 13 -4.73 -0.24 28.68
C PHE A 13 -4.80 0.88 29.71
N LEU A 14 -5.86 0.90 30.53
CA LEU A 14 -6.07 1.93 31.55
C LEU A 14 -4.97 1.87 32.62
N LYS A 15 -4.65 0.67 33.10
CA LYS A 15 -3.56 0.46 34.06
C LYS A 15 -2.19 0.87 33.52
N TYR A 16 -1.91 0.60 32.24
CA TYR A 16 -0.63 0.98 31.63
C TYR A 16 -0.47 2.50 31.55
N LEU A 17 -1.55 3.22 31.22
CA LEU A 17 -1.57 4.67 31.12
C LEU A 17 -1.84 5.38 32.46
N ASP A 18 -1.97 4.63 33.57
CA ASP A 18 -2.35 5.13 34.90
C ASP A 18 -3.68 5.94 34.87
N LEU A 19 -4.64 5.47 34.06
CA LEU A 19 -5.96 6.06 33.92
C LEU A 19 -6.99 5.37 34.83
N PRO A 20 -8.01 6.09 35.32
CA PRO A 20 -9.11 5.50 36.07
C PRO A 20 -9.91 4.45 35.28
N ASP A 21 -10.51 3.47 35.97
CA ASP A 21 -11.34 2.43 35.35
C ASP A 21 -12.61 2.99 34.65
N ASP A 22 -13.07 4.17 35.07
CA ASP A 22 -14.21 4.89 34.51
C ASP A 22 -13.81 5.97 33.48
N TYR A 23 -12.57 5.93 32.98
CA TYR A 23 -12.06 6.89 32.01
C TYR A 23 -12.85 6.88 30.69
N GLU A 24 -13.18 8.08 30.20
CA GLU A 24 -13.73 8.31 28.87
C GLU A 24 -12.79 9.19 28.05
N PRO A 25 -12.53 8.86 26.77
CA PRO A 25 -13.11 7.76 25.99
C PRO A 25 -12.63 6.36 26.41
N SER A 26 -13.53 5.38 26.43
CA SER A 26 -13.22 4.00 26.84
C SER A 26 -12.58 3.19 25.70
N PRO A 27 -11.54 2.37 25.96
CA PRO A 27 -10.88 1.58 24.91
C PRO A 27 -11.78 0.51 24.28
N THR A 28 -12.84 0.06 24.96
CA THR A 28 -13.78 -0.94 24.41
C THR A 28 -15.00 -0.29 23.76
N ARG A 29 -15.52 0.81 24.33
CA ARG A 29 -16.76 1.45 23.82
C ARG A 29 -16.50 2.50 22.75
N ALA A 30 -15.38 3.21 22.84
CA ALA A 30 -14.96 4.27 21.92
C ALA A 30 -13.47 4.09 21.57
N PRO A 31 -13.08 2.94 20.98
CA PRO A 31 -11.68 2.61 20.71
C PRO A 31 -10.97 3.66 19.86
N LEU A 32 -11.64 4.20 18.84
CA LEU A 32 -11.07 5.24 17.97
C LEU A 32 -10.76 6.54 18.72
N ASP A 33 -11.65 6.99 19.59
CA ASP A 33 -11.45 8.22 20.35
C ASP A 33 -10.36 8.03 21.43
N PHE A 34 -10.31 6.85 22.05
CA PHE A 34 -9.23 6.46 22.96
C PHE A 34 -7.88 6.44 22.27
N LEU A 35 -7.78 5.80 21.10
CA LEU A 35 -6.57 5.79 20.29
C LEU A 35 -6.18 7.19 19.84
N ARG A 36 -7.13 8.05 19.45
CA ARG A 36 -6.85 9.44 19.08
C ARG A 36 -6.16 10.21 20.21
N ALA A 37 -6.51 9.93 21.46
CA ALA A 37 -5.91 10.57 22.63
C ALA A 37 -4.56 9.94 23.04
N HIS A 38 -4.42 8.61 22.95
CA HIS A 38 -3.37 7.87 23.65
C HIS A 38 -2.45 7.02 22.78
N LEU A 39 -2.61 7.01 21.46
CA LEU A 39 -1.84 6.11 20.59
C LEU A 39 -0.31 6.33 20.67
N TYR A 40 0.16 7.57 20.84
CA TYR A 40 1.60 7.85 21.03
C TYR A 40 2.18 7.30 22.33
N GLN A 41 1.34 7.05 23.33
CA GLN A 41 1.77 6.56 24.64
C GLN A 41 1.72 5.03 24.71
N LEU A 42 0.93 4.40 23.83
CA LEU A 42 0.70 2.97 23.83
C LEU A 42 1.85 2.24 23.10
N PRO A 43 2.44 1.21 23.72
CA PRO A 43 3.43 0.37 23.06
C PRO A 43 2.75 -0.52 22.00
N GLN A 44 3.50 -0.87 20.95
CA GLN A 44 3.00 -1.65 19.80
C GLN A 44 2.23 -2.91 20.22
N HIS A 45 2.75 -3.69 21.17
CA HIS A 45 2.12 -4.94 21.62
C HIS A 45 0.75 -4.73 22.29
N LEU A 46 0.47 -3.55 22.85
CA LEU A 46 -0.86 -3.19 23.35
C LEU A 46 -1.74 -2.62 22.23
N ALA A 47 -1.17 -1.84 21.32
CA ALA A 47 -1.90 -1.25 20.20
C ALA A 47 -2.51 -2.32 19.26
N VAL A 48 -1.82 -3.44 19.04
CA VAL A 48 -2.28 -4.56 18.20
C VAL A 48 -3.62 -5.16 18.66
N TYR A 49 -4.01 -5.05 19.94
CA TYR A 49 -5.31 -5.57 20.40
C TYR A 49 -6.51 -4.83 19.76
N PHE A 50 -6.33 -3.56 19.41
CA PHE A 50 -7.34 -2.77 18.72
C PHE A 50 -7.60 -3.26 17.30
N SER A 51 -6.77 -4.14 16.76
CA SER A 51 -7.00 -4.71 15.44
C SER A 51 -8.26 -5.54 15.32
N SER A 52 -8.69 -6.13 16.44
CA SER A 52 -9.92 -6.92 16.51
C SER A 52 -11.19 -6.07 16.58
N SER A 53 -11.07 -4.82 17.03
CA SER A 53 -12.22 -3.92 17.28
C SER A 53 -12.33 -2.77 16.29
N VAL A 54 -11.24 -2.39 15.63
CA VAL A 54 -11.18 -1.29 14.66
C VAL A 54 -10.64 -1.79 13.33
N ALA A 55 -11.45 -1.68 12.28
CA ALA A 55 -11.06 -2.12 10.94
C ALA A 55 -9.98 -1.21 10.34
N PRO A 56 -9.09 -1.72 9.46
CA PRO A 56 -8.03 -0.91 8.85
C PRO A 56 -8.50 0.39 8.19
N ARG A 57 -9.69 0.38 7.57
CA ARG A 57 -10.31 1.59 7.00
C ARG A 57 -10.66 2.62 8.08
N GLU A 58 -11.22 2.19 9.21
CA GLU A 58 -11.60 3.07 10.31
C GLU A 58 -10.37 3.69 10.99
N ARG A 59 -9.27 2.93 11.10
CA ARG A 59 -8.00 3.42 11.67
C ARG A 59 -7.43 4.61 10.89
N THR A 60 -7.77 4.79 9.63
CA THR A 60 -7.34 5.97 8.84
C THR A 60 -7.90 7.29 9.35
N ALA A 61 -8.93 7.26 10.20
CA ALA A 61 -9.41 8.43 10.93
C ALA A 61 -8.39 8.94 11.97
N LEU A 62 -7.35 8.14 12.27
CA LEU A 62 -6.22 8.52 13.12
C LEU A 62 -5.11 9.10 12.21
N PRO A 63 -4.76 10.39 12.34
CA PRO A 63 -3.72 11.02 11.51
C PRO A 63 -2.38 10.28 11.57
N ILE A 64 -1.99 9.83 12.77
CA ILE A 64 -0.75 9.06 12.97
C ILE A 64 -0.73 7.77 12.14
N VAL A 65 -1.82 7.00 12.10
CA VAL A 65 -1.90 5.78 11.29
C VAL A 65 -1.80 6.11 9.79
N ARG A 66 -2.49 7.16 9.35
CA ARG A 66 -2.42 7.59 7.95
C ARG A 66 -1.01 8.02 7.57
N ASN A 67 -0.31 8.74 8.45
CA ASN A 67 1.08 9.15 8.24
C ASN A 67 2.02 7.94 8.21
N ARG A 68 1.88 6.99 9.15
CA ARG A 68 2.65 5.74 9.16
C ARG A 68 2.52 4.98 7.84
N ARG A 69 1.29 4.83 7.34
CA ARG A 69 1.03 4.19 6.03
C ARG A 69 1.64 4.97 4.87
N LEU A 70 1.53 6.29 4.87
CA LEU A 70 2.14 7.12 3.82
C LEU A 70 3.66 6.96 3.81
N ASN A 71 4.30 6.96 4.98
CA ASN A 71 5.74 6.75 5.13
C ASN A 71 6.16 5.35 4.69
N TYR A 72 5.41 4.31 5.08
CA TYR A 72 5.64 2.95 4.61
C TYR A 72 5.55 2.87 3.08
N ALA A 73 4.50 3.42 2.47
CA ALA A 73 4.27 3.38 1.04
C ALA A 73 5.38 4.08 0.23
N GLN A 74 6.04 5.07 0.81
CA GLN A 74 7.17 5.79 0.22
C GLN A 74 8.53 5.12 0.50
N SER A 75 8.59 4.17 1.44
CA SER A 75 9.81 3.46 1.81
C SER A 75 10.23 2.43 0.75
N PRO A 76 11.49 1.93 0.79
CA PRO A 76 11.91 0.80 -0.04
C PRO A 76 11.11 -0.48 0.20
N ALA A 77 10.69 -0.72 1.45
CA ALA A 77 9.88 -1.87 1.82
C ALA A 77 8.49 -1.78 1.17
N GLY A 78 7.83 -0.62 1.28
CA GLY A 78 6.53 -0.38 0.64
C GLY A 78 6.61 -0.36 -0.88
N SER A 79 7.69 0.17 -1.46
CA SER A 79 7.90 0.11 -2.92
C SER A 79 8.03 -1.33 -3.44
N THR A 80 8.54 -2.25 -2.60
CA THR A 80 8.63 -3.66 -2.94
C THR A 80 7.28 -4.36 -2.76
N ALA A 81 6.60 -4.14 -1.62
CA ALA A 81 5.34 -4.80 -1.29
C ALA A 81 4.14 -4.28 -2.10
N LEU A 82 4.13 -3.00 -2.45
CA LEU A 82 3.08 -2.32 -3.22
C LEU A 82 3.53 -2.00 -4.66
N GLY A 83 4.64 -2.58 -5.10
CA GLY A 83 5.15 -2.47 -6.46
C GLY A 83 4.42 -3.40 -7.42
N TYR A 84 4.62 -3.18 -8.73
CA TYR A 84 3.90 -3.92 -9.77
C TYR A 84 3.99 -5.44 -9.66
N SER A 85 5.17 -6.00 -9.40
CA SER A 85 5.37 -7.46 -9.36
C SER A 85 4.60 -8.12 -8.22
N ALA A 86 4.78 -7.63 -6.99
CA ALA A 86 4.02 -8.08 -5.82
C ALA A 86 2.52 -7.83 -6.01
N GLY A 87 2.17 -6.65 -6.53
CA GLY A 87 0.80 -6.24 -6.78
C GLY A 87 0.06 -7.14 -7.76
N ARG A 88 0.72 -7.56 -8.85
CA ARG A 88 0.16 -8.49 -9.85
C ARG A 88 -0.05 -9.89 -9.27
N ALA A 89 0.80 -10.32 -8.34
CA ALA A 89 0.68 -11.63 -7.71
C ALA A 89 -0.42 -11.67 -6.64
N GLU A 90 -0.52 -10.63 -5.81
CA GLU A 90 -1.43 -10.60 -4.66
C GLU A 90 -2.82 -10.04 -5.01
N TRP A 91 -2.88 -8.99 -5.83
CA TRP A 91 -4.14 -8.33 -6.23
C TRP A 91 -4.37 -8.32 -7.73
N PRO A 92 -4.38 -9.49 -8.41
CA PRO A 92 -4.52 -9.54 -9.86
C PRO A 92 -5.88 -9.02 -10.36
N LEU A 93 -6.93 -9.11 -9.54
CA LEU A 93 -8.24 -8.54 -9.88
C LEU A 93 -8.24 -7.00 -9.88
N LEU A 94 -7.39 -6.35 -9.08
CA LEU A 94 -7.27 -4.88 -9.11
C LEU A 94 -6.62 -4.40 -10.40
N TRP A 95 -5.70 -5.19 -10.96
CA TRP A 95 -5.10 -4.93 -12.28
C TRP A 95 -6.12 -5.03 -13.40
N GLU A 96 -6.99 -6.06 -13.38
CA GLU A 96 -8.06 -6.18 -14.39
C GLU A 96 -9.04 -5.00 -14.33
N GLN A 97 -9.28 -4.46 -13.14
CA GLN A 97 -10.17 -3.32 -12.94
C GLN A 97 -9.55 -1.98 -13.29
N SER A 98 -8.22 -1.86 -13.33
CA SER A 98 -7.57 -0.57 -13.61
C SER A 98 -7.61 -0.17 -15.09
N GLY A 99 -8.41 -0.85 -15.91
CA GLY A 99 -8.57 -0.56 -17.34
C GLY A 99 -7.47 -1.12 -18.23
N SER A 100 -6.60 -1.98 -17.69
CA SER A 100 -5.61 -2.71 -18.48
C SER A 100 -6.34 -3.63 -19.46
N THR A 101 -6.19 -3.34 -20.75
CA THR A 101 -6.93 -4.01 -21.82
C THR A 101 -6.44 -5.45 -21.99
N ARG A 102 -7.26 -6.25 -22.68
CA ARG A 102 -7.12 -7.69 -22.89
C ARG A 102 -5.81 -8.12 -23.58
N ASP A 103 -5.07 -7.16 -24.13
CA ASP A 103 -3.78 -7.34 -24.82
C ASP A 103 -2.56 -7.07 -23.92
N ASP A 104 -2.77 -6.54 -22.71
CA ASP A 104 -1.72 -6.37 -21.72
C ASP A 104 -1.37 -7.73 -21.10
N VAL A 105 -0.12 -8.17 -21.29
CA VAL A 105 0.59 -9.31 -20.66
C VAL A 105 -0.32 -10.32 -19.94
N LYS A 106 -0.50 -11.50 -20.56
CA LYS A 106 -1.41 -12.52 -20.04
C LYS A 106 -1.07 -12.87 -18.58
N PRO A 107 -2.07 -13.12 -17.71
CA PRO A 107 -1.81 -13.61 -16.37
C PRO A 107 -0.86 -14.81 -16.39
N GLY A 108 0.24 -14.73 -15.63
CA GLY A 108 1.27 -15.77 -15.57
C GLY A 108 2.35 -15.71 -16.66
N GLU A 109 2.30 -14.78 -17.61
CA GLU A 109 3.31 -14.68 -18.68
C GLU A 109 4.66 -14.18 -18.16
N LEU A 110 4.67 -13.19 -17.25
CA LEU A 110 5.91 -12.73 -16.59
C LEU A 110 6.48 -13.81 -15.68
N SER A 111 5.67 -14.42 -14.81
CA SER A 111 6.11 -15.56 -13.98
C SER A 111 6.64 -16.71 -14.82
N GLY A 112 5.99 -17.02 -15.95
CA GLY A 112 6.45 -18.04 -16.88
C GLY A 112 7.76 -17.68 -17.57
N GLN A 113 8.00 -16.40 -17.89
CA GLN A 113 9.28 -15.92 -18.43
C GLN A 113 10.39 -16.01 -17.37
N ASP A 114 10.12 -15.62 -16.13
CA ASP A 114 11.04 -15.73 -15.01
C ASP A 114 11.38 -17.19 -14.71
N GLU A 115 10.39 -18.09 -14.73
CA GLU A 115 10.60 -19.52 -14.51
C GLU A 115 11.37 -20.17 -15.67
N ARG A 116 11.10 -19.73 -16.91
CA ARG A 116 11.89 -20.13 -18.07
C ARG A 116 13.33 -19.63 -17.96
N ALA A 117 13.54 -18.38 -17.54
CA ALA A 117 14.86 -17.81 -17.36
C ALA A 117 15.64 -18.55 -16.26
N TRP A 118 14.98 -18.83 -15.12
CA TRP A 118 15.51 -19.65 -14.04
C TRP A 118 15.86 -21.07 -14.52
N ALA A 119 14.97 -21.73 -15.26
CA ALA A 119 15.21 -23.08 -15.78
C ALA A 119 16.40 -23.11 -16.75
N ASN A 120 16.57 -22.06 -17.57
CA ASN A 120 17.69 -21.99 -18.51
C ASN A 120 19.02 -21.64 -17.84
N ALA A 121 19.01 -20.85 -16.75
CA ALA A 121 20.22 -20.39 -16.07
C ALA A 121 20.68 -21.30 -14.92
N ASN A 122 19.74 -21.79 -14.10
CA ASN A 122 20.03 -22.41 -12.81
C ASN A 122 19.76 -23.93 -12.78
N PHE A 123 18.87 -24.43 -13.63
CA PHE A 123 18.55 -25.87 -13.65
C PHE A 123 19.69 -26.65 -14.33
N MET A 124 20.36 -27.51 -13.56
CA MET A 124 21.50 -28.34 -13.99
C MET A 124 22.63 -27.59 -14.72
N GLY A 125 22.92 -26.34 -14.31
CA GLY A 125 24.08 -25.58 -14.79
C GLY A 125 24.02 -25.15 -16.26
N GLY A 126 22.82 -25.09 -16.86
CA GLY A 126 22.60 -24.52 -18.20
C GLY A 126 23.12 -25.36 -19.38
N GLN A 127 23.54 -26.61 -19.15
CA GLN A 127 24.04 -27.48 -20.22
C GLN A 127 22.93 -28.34 -20.84
N GLY A 128 22.40 -27.92 -22.00
CA GLY A 128 21.71 -28.81 -22.94
C GLY A 128 20.43 -28.24 -23.56
N GLY A 129 20.23 -28.47 -24.87
CA GLY A 129 19.05 -28.03 -25.61
C GLY A 129 17.71 -28.66 -25.16
N GLU A 130 17.75 -29.70 -24.33
CA GLU A 130 16.55 -30.25 -23.66
C GLU A 130 16.05 -29.34 -22.51
N LEU A 131 16.93 -28.54 -21.88
CA LEU A 131 16.57 -27.58 -20.83
C LEU A 131 15.69 -26.45 -21.37
N GLY A 132 15.91 -26.03 -22.63
CA GLY A 132 15.07 -25.03 -23.29
C GLY A 132 13.63 -25.50 -23.52
N ARG A 133 13.42 -26.81 -23.74
CA ARG A 133 12.07 -27.39 -23.84
C ARG A 133 11.41 -27.48 -22.47
N LEU A 134 12.19 -27.80 -21.43
CA LEU A 134 11.71 -27.90 -20.06
C LEU A 134 11.35 -26.52 -19.49
N GLY A 135 12.15 -25.49 -19.79
CA GLY A 135 11.82 -24.10 -19.48
C GLY A 135 10.59 -23.59 -20.23
N GLY A 136 10.38 -24.02 -21.49
CA GLY A 136 9.14 -23.77 -22.22
C GLY A 136 7.93 -24.43 -21.57
N LEU A 137 8.05 -25.71 -21.20
CA LEU A 137 6.99 -26.46 -20.54
C LEU A 137 6.65 -25.90 -19.13
N LEU A 138 7.65 -25.49 -18.36
CA LEU A 138 7.46 -24.83 -17.07
C LEU A 138 6.73 -23.50 -17.23
N SER A 139 7.14 -22.68 -18.20
CA SER A 139 6.46 -21.42 -18.55
C SER A 139 4.99 -21.63 -18.90
N GLU A 140 4.67 -22.61 -19.74
CA GLU A 140 3.29 -22.96 -20.10
C GLU A 140 2.49 -23.47 -18.89
N TYR A 141 3.11 -24.28 -18.03
CA TYR A 141 2.45 -24.81 -16.85
C TYR A 141 2.15 -23.74 -15.80
N GLU A 142 3.06 -22.78 -15.63
CA GLU A 142 2.88 -21.64 -14.74
C GLU A 142 1.80 -20.68 -15.27
N ALA A 143 1.80 -20.42 -16.58
CA ALA A 143 0.73 -19.65 -17.21
C ALA A 143 -0.65 -20.31 -17.01
N GLU A 144 -0.76 -21.64 -17.16
CA GLU A 144 -2.03 -22.35 -16.91
C GLU A 144 -2.41 -22.35 -15.41
N ARG A 145 -1.44 -22.47 -14.50
CA ARG A 145 -1.66 -22.40 -13.06
C ARG A 145 -2.23 -21.04 -12.67
N GLU A 146 -1.62 -19.96 -13.13
CA GLU A 146 -2.09 -18.59 -12.88
C GLU A 146 -3.44 -18.34 -13.56
N ALA A 147 -3.66 -18.86 -14.76
CA ALA A 147 -4.97 -18.78 -15.42
C ALA A 147 -6.09 -19.46 -14.60
N GLU A 148 -5.84 -20.64 -14.03
CA GLU A 148 -6.81 -21.31 -13.18
C GLU A 148 -7.04 -20.56 -11.85
N ARG A 149 -5.97 -20.02 -11.24
CA ARG A 149 -6.09 -19.15 -10.06
C ARG A 149 -6.98 -17.94 -10.36
N MET A 150 -6.79 -17.30 -11.51
CA MET A 150 -7.63 -16.18 -11.95
C MET A 150 -9.09 -16.57 -12.15
N ARG A 151 -9.36 -17.73 -12.77
CA ARG A 151 -10.73 -18.25 -12.90
C ARG A 151 -11.37 -18.49 -11.53
N ALA A 152 -10.62 -19.01 -10.57
CA ALA A 152 -11.11 -19.23 -9.21
C ALA A 152 -11.40 -17.92 -8.47
N LEU A 153 -10.52 -16.91 -8.56
CA LEU A 153 -10.72 -15.59 -7.97
C LEU A 153 -11.95 -14.88 -8.55
N ARG A 154 -12.16 -14.92 -9.87
CA ARG A 154 -13.36 -14.35 -10.51
C ARG A 154 -14.64 -15.05 -10.03
N ARG A 155 -14.60 -16.38 -9.88
CA ARG A 155 -15.72 -17.14 -9.31
C ARG A 155 -16.00 -16.75 -7.85
N ASP A 156 -14.98 -16.65 -7.02
CA ASP A 156 -15.13 -16.28 -5.60
C ASP A 156 -15.70 -14.86 -5.45
N ARG A 157 -15.21 -13.90 -6.25
CA ARG A 157 -15.74 -12.54 -6.29
C ARG A 157 -17.22 -12.53 -6.67
N ALA A 158 -17.60 -13.20 -7.76
CA ALA A 158 -19.00 -13.25 -8.20
C ALA A 158 -19.92 -13.87 -7.13
N VAL A 159 -19.43 -14.89 -6.40
CA VAL A 159 -20.15 -15.46 -5.26
C VAL A 159 -20.29 -14.44 -4.12
N ARG A 160 -19.19 -13.77 -3.73
CA ARG A 160 -19.19 -12.75 -2.67
C ARG A 160 -20.17 -11.62 -2.99
N GLU A 161 -20.14 -11.13 -4.23
CA GLU A 161 -21.01 -10.07 -4.72
C GLU A 161 -22.48 -10.51 -4.73
N SER A 162 -22.78 -11.73 -5.17
CA SER A 162 -24.16 -12.28 -5.13
C SER A 162 -24.74 -12.42 -3.71
N MET A 163 -23.88 -12.45 -2.69
CA MET A 163 -24.27 -12.55 -1.27
C MET A 163 -24.43 -11.18 -0.59
N MET A 164 -23.98 -10.08 -1.20
CA MET A 164 -24.16 -8.75 -0.65
C MET A 164 -25.56 -8.19 -1.04
N PRO A 165 -26.28 -7.51 -0.13
CA PRO A 165 -27.51 -6.83 -0.50
C PRO A 165 -27.20 -5.75 -1.55
N GLN A 166 -27.87 -5.79 -2.70
CA GLN A 166 -27.70 -4.79 -3.76
C GLN A 166 -28.04 -3.40 -3.21
N VAL A 167 -27.00 -2.58 -3.01
CA VAL A 167 -27.15 -1.13 -2.98
C VAL A 167 -26.93 -0.71 -4.43
N GLU A 168 -27.95 -0.13 -5.06
CA GLU A 168 -27.86 0.36 -6.45
C GLU A 168 -26.77 1.45 -6.51
N GLU A 169 -25.56 1.06 -6.89
CA GLU A 169 -24.56 1.98 -7.42
C GLU A 169 -24.84 2.10 -8.92
N GLU A 170 -25.16 3.32 -9.37
CA GLU A 170 -25.35 3.61 -10.79
C GLU A 170 -24.00 3.43 -11.52
N GLU A 171 -23.88 2.33 -12.26
CA GLU A 171 -22.74 2.04 -13.14
C GLU A 171 -22.88 2.85 -14.44
N ASP A 172 -21.92 3.73 -14.70
CA ASP A 172 -21.77 4.45 -15.96
C ASP A 172 -21.03 3.53 -16.96
N GLU A 173 -21.79 2.81 -17.78
CA GLU A 173 -21.30 1.95 -18.86
C GLU A 173 -20.70 2.81 -19.99
N SER A 174 -19.39 3.02 -19.97
CA SER A 174 -18.64 3.52 -21.12
C SER A 174 -18.04 2.36 -21.91
N ASP A 175 -18.80 1.85 -22.89
CA ASP A 175 -18.39 0.85 -23.87
C ASP A 175 -17.77 1.56 -25.09
N GLU A 176 -16.45 1.64 -25.14
CA GLU A 176 -15.71 2.08 -26.34
C GLU A 176 -14.95 0.89 -26.93
N GLU A 177 -15.57 0.24 -27.91
CA GLU A 177 -14.89 -0.62 -28.89
C GLU A 177 -13.97 0.27 -29.75
N ASP A 178 -12.66 -0.01 -29.79
CA ASP A 178 -11.83 0.48 -30.89
C ASP A 178 -10.87 -0.59 -31.42
N ASP A 179 -11.03 -0.85 -32.72
CA ASP A 179 -10.32 -1.79 -33.58
C ASP A 179 -9.33 -0.99 -34.43
N ALA A 180 -8.02 -1.07 -34.18
CA ALA A 180 -7.02 -0.49 -35.09
C ALA A 180 -5.58 -1.05 -34.95
N THR A 181 -5.29 -2.02 -35.82
CA THR A 181 -4.02 -2.33 -36.55
C THR A 181 -2.67 -1.68 -36.17
N ASP A 182 -1.72 -2.54 -35.75
CA ASP A 182 -0.38 -2.86 -36.32
C ASP A 182 0.60 -1.73 -36.74
N ALA A 183 0.74 -0.67 -35.92
CA ALA A 183 1.82 0.31 -36.07
C ALA A 183 2.47 0.76 -34.74
N ASN A 184 2.27 0.03 -33.64
CA ASN A 184 2.13 0.67 -32.33
C ASN A 184 3.06 0.18 -31.21
N ALA A 185 4.07 -0.65 -31.46
CA ALA A 185 4.88 -1.26 -30.38
C ALA A 185 5.53 -0.27 -29.39
N ALA A 186 6.02 0.89 -29.85
CA ALA A 186 6.64 1.89 -28.96
C ALA A 186 5.63 2.75 -28.19
N ALA A 187 4.42 2.95 -28.74
CA ALA A 187 3.34 3.67 -28.07
C ALA A 187 2.50 2.72 -27.18
N GLU A 188 2.47 1.42 -27.50
CA GLU A 188 1.98 0.34 -26.64
C GLU A 188 2.90 0.14 -25.43
N GLU A 189 4.23 0.21 -25.59
CA GLU A 189 5.16 0.17 -24.46
C GLU A 189 4.95 1.36 -23.50
N GLU A 190 4.77 2.58 -24.04
CA GLU A 190 4.47 3.77 -23.24
C GLU A 190 3.13 3.63 -22.50
N SER A 191 2.09 3.08 -23.16
CA SER A 191 0.80 2.80 -22.50
C SER A 191 0.88 1.73 -21.41
N VAL A 192 1.71 0.70 -21.59
CA VAL A 192 1.91 -0.36 -20.58
C VAL A 192 2.64 0.17 -19.35
N GLU A 193 3.65 1.02 -19.54
CA GLU A 193 4.35 1.69 -18.44
C GLU A 193 3.43 2.65 -17.68
N GLU A 194 2.59 3.40 -18.38
CA GLU A 194 1.55 4.25 -17.79
C GLU A 194 0.53 3.44 -16.99
N HIS A 195 0.05 2.32 -17.53
CA HIS A 195 -0.88 1.40 -16.85
C HIS A 195 -0.25 0.82 -15.57
N ARG A 196 1.03 0.40 -15.67
CA ARG A 196 1.80 -0.05 -14.52
C ARG A 196 1.89 1.02 -13.44
N ALA A 197 2.25 2.25 -13.80
CA ALA A 197 2.36 3.36 -12.85
C ALA A 197 0.99 3.69 -12.22
N ALA A 198 -0.08 3.67 -13.01
CA ALA A 198 -1.44 3.89 -12.55
C ALA A 198 -1.88 2.81 -11.54
N PHE A 199 -1.54 1.55 -11.79
CA PHE A 199 -1.81 0.45 -10.88
C PHE A 199 -1.02 0.55 -9.58
N GLU A 200 0.29 0.82 -9.64
CA GLU A 200 1.10 1.02 -8.44
C GLU A 200 0.56 2.20 -7.60
N ARG A 201 0.12 3.27 -8.25
CA ARG A 201 -0.56 4.39 -7.58
C ARG A 201 -1.86 3.94 -6.92
N LEU A 202 -2.71 3.20 -7.62
CA LEU A 202 -3.98 2.66 -7.09
C LEU A 202 -3.74 1.78 -5.86
N LEU A 203 -2.73 0.91 -5.89
CA LEU A 203 -2.35 0.08 -4.75
C LEU A 203 -1.94 0.92 -3.54
N ARG A 204 -1.08 1.92 -3.74
CA ARG A 204 -0.64 2.83 -2.66
C ARG A 204 -1.81 3.61 -2.09
N GLU A 205 -2.72 4.10 -2.93
CA GLU A 205 -3.91 4.81 -2.48
C GLU A 205 -4.82 3.90 -1.64
N ARG A 206 -5.20 2.73 -2.16
CA ARG A 206 -6.02 1.76 -1.40
C ARG A 206 -5.34 1.33 -0.11
N PHE A 207 -4.03 1.14 -0.12
CA PHE A 207 -3.26 0.86 1.08
C PHE A 207 -3.40 1.99 2.11
N VAL A 208 -3.08 3.23 1.75
CA VAL A 208 -3.17 4.38 2.67
C VAL A 208 -4.59 4.52 3.26
N TYR A 209 -5.63 4.30 2.45
CA TYR A 209 -7.03 4.37 2.87
C TYR A 209 -7.58 3.12 3.59
N GLY A 210 -6.78 2.06 3.74
CA GLY A 210 -7.21 0.86 4.47
C GLY A 210 -8.23 0.02 3.71
N THR A 211 -8.21 0.09 2.37
CA THR A 211 -9.13 -0.59 1.45
C THR A 211 -8.43 -1.57 0.51
N LEU A 212 -7.18 -1.92 0.82
CA LEU A 212 -6.45 -2.99 0.15
C LEU A 212 -6.73 -4.30 0.89
N ASP A 213 -7.45 -5.20 0.23
CA ASP A 213 -7.87 -6.46 0.85
C ASP A 213 -6.66 -7.34 1.20
N ASP A 214 -6.77 -8.13 2.28
CA ASP A 214 -5.79 -9.13 2.71
C ASP A 214 -4.35 -8.62 3.00
N PHE A 215 -4.14 -7.30 3.04
CA PHE A 215 -2.87 -6.71 3.48
C PHE A 215 -2.74 -6.76 5.01
N ASP A 216 -1.54 -7.10 5.52
CA ASP A 216 -1.24 -7.03 6.96
C ASP A 216 -0.98 -5.59 7.43
N TYR A 217 -2.07 -4.87 7.68
CA TYR A 217 -2.03 -3.49 8.17
C TYR A 217 -1.40 -3.36 9.56
N ASP A 218 -1.43 -4.40 10.38
CA ASP A 218 -0.96 -4.33 11.76
C ASP A 218 0.57 -4.16 11.83
N SER A 219 1.28 -4.69 10.82
CA SER A 219 2.73 -4.51 10.65
C SER A 219 3.15 -3.04 10.44
N VAL A 220 2.23 -2.19 10.00
CA VAL A 220 2.48 -0.77 9.70
C VAL A 220 1.77 0.16 10.68
N ASP A 221 0.46 -0.06 10.89
CA ASP A 221 -0.40 0.83 11.69
C ASP A 221 0.09 1.01 13.13
N TRP A 222 0.68 -0.04 13.70
CA TRP A 222 1.12 -0.08 15.09
C TRP A 222 2.64 0.03 15.24
N ASN A 223 3.38 0.08 14.13
CA ASN A 223 4.83 0.24 14.15
C ASN A 223 5.19 1.73 14.20
N ASP A 224 5.80 2.14 15.30
CA ASP A 224 6.26 3.51 15.58
C ASP A 224 7.52 3.90 14.80
N GLU A 225 8.23 2.97 14.17
CA GLU A 225 9.34 3.27 13.25
C GLU A 225 8.88 4.16 12.08
N TRP A 226 7.59 4.10 11.73
CA TRP A 226 6.99 4.93 10.68
C TRP A 226 6.51 6.30 11.19
N ASP A 227 6.66 6.62 12.47
CA ASP A 227 6.27 7.93 13.02
C ASP A 227 7.28 9.04 12.70
N SER A 228 8.53 8.73 12.35
CA SER A 228 9.54 9.78 12.23
C SER A 228 10.76 9.44 11.37
N ILE A 229 10.88 10.16 10.24
CA ILE A 229 12.12 10.85 9.80
C ILE A 229 11.73 12.21 9.16
N ALA A 230 10.66 12.26 8.36
CA ALA A 230 10.31 13.45 7.57
C ALA A 230 9.82 14.68 8.38
N GLU A 231 9.08 14.50 9.48
CA GLU A 231 8.62 15.65 10.29
C GLU A 231 9.77 16.31 11.06
N ARG A 232 10.76 15.52 11.51
CA ARG A 232 11.98 16.03 12.17
C ARG A 232 12.87 16.80 11.20
N ASP A 233 13.11 16.28 10.00
CA ASP A 233 13.93 16.95 8.99
C ASP A 233 13.27 18.22 8.44
N ASN A 234 11.93 18.28 8.42
CA ASN A 234 11.18 19.45 7.95
C ASN A 234 11.07 20.55 9.03
N GLU A 235 11.04 20.19 10.31
CA GLU A 235 11.22 21.14 11.41
C GLU A 235 12.67 21.68 11.44
N GLU A 236 13.70 20.83 11.36
CA GLU A 236 15.11 21.26 11.35
C GLU A 236 15.41 22.22 10.18
N ARG A 237 14.84 21.99 8.99
CA ARG A 237 14.94 22.93 7.84
C ARG A 237 14.24 24.27 8.04
N TRP A 238 13.20 24.33 8.86
CA TRP A 238 12.48 25.57 9.17
C TRP A 238 13.25 26.44 10.18
N PHE A 239 14.08 25.82 11.04
CA PHE A 239 14.92 26.53 12.00
C PHE A 239 16.27 26.98 11.42
N ASP A 240 16.83 26.28 10.43
CA ASP A 240 18.09 26.68 9.76
C ASP A 240 17.94 27.84 8.77
N ALA A 241 16.71 28.20 8.36
CA ALA A 241 16.47 29.23 7.35
C ALA A 241 16.38 30.67 7.89
N ASP A 242 16.30 30.86 9.22
CA ASP A 242 16.10 32.17 9.85
C ASP A 242 17.39 32.79 10.44
N ASP A 243 18.52 32.08 10.42
CA ASP A 243 19.78 32.54 11.07
C ASP A 243 20.78 33.22 10.10
N ASP A 244 20.44 33.34 8.80
CA ASP A 244 21.33 33.87 7.75
C ASP A 244 20.99 35.31 7.27
N ASP A 245 20.00 35.99 7.88
CA ASP A 245 19.51 37.30 7.41
C ASP A 245 19.74 38.48 8.38
N ASP A 246 20.73 38.38 9.28
CA ASP A 246 20.98 39.45 10.26
C ASP A 246 22.47 39.76 10.54
N MET A 247 23.31 39.88 9.51
CA MET A 247 24.62 40.55 9.64
C MET A 247 25.11 41.26 8.37
N VAL A 248 24.53 42.43 8.05
CA VAL A 248 25.29 43.52 7.43
C VAL A 248 24.85 44.89 7.96
N VAL A 249 25.21 45.19 9.21
CA VAL A 249 25.32 46.59 9.67
C VAL A 249 26.77 47.01 9.57
N ASP A 250 27.10 47.73 8.48
CA ASP A 250 28.24 48.64 8.51
C ASP A 250 27.80 50.06 8.19
N ILE A 251 28.08 50.89 9.18
CA ILE A 251 27.77 52.30 9.35
C ILE A 251 28.73 53.11 8.48
N ASP A 252 28.21 54.03 7.66
CA ASP A 252 28.96 55.26 7.39
C ASP A 252 28.04 56.51 7.40
N ARG A 253 28.08 57.19 8.55
CA ARG A 253 27.63 58.58 8.70
C ARG A 253 28.88 59.46 8.64
N SER A 254 29.19 60.04 7.49
CA SER A 254 29.76 61.40 7.43
C SER A 254 29.80 61.95 5.99
N GLY A 255 29.34 63.19 5.80
CA GLY A 255 29.54 63.92 4.54
C GLY A 255 28.42 64.89 4.19
N THR A 256 28.50 66.10 4.74
CA THR A 256 27.66 67.30 4.54
C THR A 256 27.19 67.60 3.10
N PRO A 257 25.99 68.20 2.92
CA PRO A 257 25.57 68.76 1.63
C PRO A 257 26.17 70.16 1.44
N ASP A 258 26.84 70.36 0.30
CA ASP A 258 27.30 71.68 -0.15
C ASP A 258 26.16 72.39 -0.92
N TYR A 259 26.15 73.71 -0.80
CA TYR A 259 25.12 74.65 -1.28
C TYR A 259 24.98 74.73 -2.81
#